data_AF-A0A955F4I9-F1
#
_entry.id   AF-A0A955F4I9-F1
#
_cell.length_a   1.000
_cell.length_b   1.000
_cell.length_c   1.000
_cell.angle_alpha   90.00
_cell.angle_beta   90.00
_cell.angle_gamma   90.00
#
_symmetry.space_group_name_H-M   'P 1'
#
loop_
_entity.id
_entity.type
_entity.pdbx_description
1 polymer ?
#
loop_
_entity_poly.entity_id
_entity_poly.type
_entity_poly.pdbx_seq_one_letter_code
_entity_poly.pdbx_strand_id
1 'polypeptide(L)'
;MRKSCLAVLLIVFSASCSKTTQEYLDDLDSVQPDVGTREFSLQETGVIFDAGQLGHEAFAGLATTESMRIDQALRALSHACNYLGGARDNALLQSDAAVLIGHLVTRIPIPPITRELVKFDNIKQAEDQLTALLEARKPLFVQSALAKLDSADEVLIAEGLAELRAASSEDFGRDITAWRAWYETRRAELESEFVSNSREPLERLGGFEYPSASDARGVLFVFATWLQLYPDSGLYEVAVPAALTVARQAAVHALNEAMTFVQDTQVRADVAVAMEGIADPSFGLTLATKLRRERDPTTAAKMIRALRFYPGRKSIEAIFGSMANVDHPQVDLIGAETLEILTGVNFRDDDTAWAEWWESEGSKTWP
;
A
#
# COMPACT_ATOMS: atom_id res chain seq x y z
N MET A 1 14.08 10.31 -19.62
CA MET A 1 13.91 8.85 -19.65
C MET A 1 14.43 8.27 -18.34
N ARG A 2 13.55 8.12 -17.33
CA ARG A 2 13.88 7.43 -16.07
C ARG A 2 13.79 5.93 -16.34
N LYS A 3 14.93 5.23 -16.33
CA LYS A 3 14.98 3.79 -16.55
C LYS A 3 14.27 3.09 -15.39
N SER A 4 13.36 2.21 -15.76
CA SER A 4 12.50 1.35 -14.94
C SER A 4 13.30 0.52 -13.93
N CYS A 5 13.48 1.01 -12.71
CA CYS A 5 14.02 0.21 -11.59
C CYS A 5 12.94 -0.66 -10.92
N LEU A 6 11.66 -0.46 -11.27
CA LEU A 6 10.55 -1.26 -10.75
C LEU A 6 10.50 -2.70 -11.30
N ALA A 7 11.22 -2.99 -12.39
CA ALA A 7 11.25 -4.32 -13.00
C ALA A 7 12.04 -5.35 -12.16
N VAL A 8 12.93 -4.90 -11.28
CA VAL A 8 13.72 -5.80 -10.40
C VAL A 8 13.01 -6.06 -9.06
N LEU A 9 12.15 -5.12 -8.62
CA LEU A 9 11.33 -5.29 -7.41
C LEU A 9 10.09 -6.19 -7.63
N LEU A 10 9.75 -6.51 -8.87
CA LEU A 10 8.65 -7.41 -9.24
C LEU A 10 9.05 -8.89 -9.38
N ILE A 11 10.35 -9.22 -9.25
CA ILE A 11 10.86 -10.59 -9.51
C ILE A 11 11.10 -11.39 -8.23
N VAL A 12 10.94 -10.78 -7.04
CA VAL A 12 11.31 -11.43 -5.78
C VAL A 12 10.07 -11.59 -4.90
N PHE A 13 9.52 -12.81 -4.92
CA PHE A 13 8.38 -13.39 -4.15
C PHE A 13 7.00 -13.39 -4.79
N SER A 14 6.80 -14.35 -5.68
CA SER A 14 5.49 -14.93 -5.97
C SER A 14 4.97 -15.73 -4.76
N ALA A 15 3.76 -15.39 -4.33
CA ALA A 15 3.05 -16.07 -3.26
C ALA A 15 2.43 -17.39 -3.74
N SER A 16 2.45 -18.36 -2.85
CA SER A 16 1.80 -19.67 -2.98
C SER A 16 0.26 -19.57 -2.99
N CYS A 17 -0.37 -20.09 -4.03
CA CYS A 17 -1.46 -21.07 -3.92
C CYS A 17 -1.51 -21.92 -5.21
N SER A 18 -1.65 -23.23 -5.01
CA SER A 18 -1.87 -24.33 -5.98
C SER A 18 -0.83 -24.68 -7.05
N LYS A 19 0.22 -23.90 -7.30
CA LYS A 19 1.34 -24.31 -8.19
C LYS A 19 2.62 -24.55 -7.41
N THR A 20 3.37 -25.59 -7.78
CA THR A 20 4.71 -25.85 -7.23
C THR A 20 5.68 -24.76 -7.69
N THR A 21 6.72 -24.48 -6.91
CA THR A 21 7.77 -23.49 -7.25
C THR A 21 8.37 -23.76 -8.65
N GLN A 22 8.43 -25.02 -9.06
CA GLN A 22 8.92 -25.44 -10.38
C GLN A 22 7.95 -25.06 -11.52
N GLU A 23 6.64 -25.25 -11.36
CA GLU A 23 5.64 -24.83 -12.36
C GLU A 23 5.65 -23.32 -12.62
N TYR A 24 6.03 -22.53 -11.61
CA TYR A 24 6.22 -21.08 -11.74
C TYR A 24 7.48 -20.72 -12.51
N LEU A 25 8.57 -21.47 -12.34
CA LEU A 25 9.82 -21.26 -13.06
C LEU A 25 9.70 -21.72 -14.52
N ASP A 26 8.95 -22.79 -14.79
CA ASP A 26 8.66 -23.28 -16.14
C ASP A 26 7.76 -22.30 -16.93
N ASP A 27 6.78 -21.66 -16.27
CA ASP A 27 5.98 -20.58 -16.87
C ASP A 27 6.86 -19.36 -17.21
N LEU A 28 7.85 -19.03 -16.38
CA LEU A 28 8.81 -17.95 -16.60
C LEU A 28 9.78 -18.23 -17.76
N ASP A 29 10.25 -19.47 -17.92
CA ASP A 29 11.11 -19.88 -19.04
C ASP A 29 10.37 -19.92 -20.39
N SER A 30 9.04 -20.10 -20.36
CA SER A 30 8.19 -20.01 -21.56
C SER A 30 7.94 -18.58 -22.05
N VAL A 31 8.24 -17.57 -21.22
CA VAL A 31 8.08 -16.13 -21.51
C VAL A 31 9.46 -15.50 -21.73
N GLN A 32 10.26 -16.05 -22.65
CA GLN A 32 11.34 -15.29 -23.25
C GLN A 32 10.79 -14.45 -24.41
N PRO A 33 10.94 -13.11 -24.40
CA PRO A 33 10.51 -12.27 -25.50
C PRO A 33 11.51 -12.42 -26.65
N ASP A 34 11.06 -13.02 -27.75
CA ASP A 34 11.73 -12.82 -29.03
C ASP A 34 11.60 -11.33 -29.40
N VAL A 35 12.74 -10.75 -29.74
CA VAL A 35 12.93 -9.31 -29.95
C VAL A 35 12.07 -8.83 -31.11
N GLY A 36 11.15 -7.91 -30.83
CA GLY A 36 10.60 -6.99 -31.81
C GLY A 36 9.16 -7.24 -32.23
N THR A 37 8.36 -6.18 -32.09
CA THR A 37 7.09 -5.95 -32.81
C THR A 37 6.02 -7.03 -32.65
N ARG A 38 5.18 -6.88 -31.63
CA ARG A 38 3.75 -7.20 -31.74
C ARG A 38 2.96 -6.44 -30.68
N GLU A 39 1.90 -5.78 -31.11
CA GLU A 39 0.82 -5.29 -30.26
C GLU A 39 0.35 -6.45 -29.37
N PHE A 40 0.61 -6.36 -28.07
CA PHE A 40 0.11 -7.34 -27.12
C PHE A 40 -1.40 -7.14 -26.94
N SER A 41 -2.18 -7.92 -27.68
CA SER A 41 -3.61 -8.09 -27.48
C SER A 41 -3.86 -8.69 -26.09
N LEU A 42 -4.64 -7.97 -25.28
CA LEU A 42 -5.15 -8.35 -23.95
C LEU A 42 -6.00 -9.64 -23.91
N GLN A 43 -6.11 -10.40 -25.01
CA GLN A 43 -6.92 -11.62 -25.10
C GLN A 43 -6.13 -12.94 -25.07
N GLU A 44 -4.82 -12.96 -25.36
CA GLU A 44 -4.12 -14.23 -25.61
C GLU A 44 -3.15 -14.68 -24.50
N THR A 45 -2.83 -13.83 -23.54
CA THR A 45 -2.10 -14.24 -22.33
C THR A 45 -3.07 -14.23 -21.17
N GLY A 46 -3.59 -15.41 -20.82
CA GLY A 46 -4.35 -15.67 -19.59
C GLY A 46 -3.56 -15.43 -18.29
N VAL A 47 -2.62 -14.49 -18.28
CA VAL A 47 -1.97 -13.92 -17.10
C VAL A 47 -2.90 -12.87 -16.49
N ILE A 48 -4.13 -13.31 -16.22
CA ILE A 48 -5.04 -12.67 -15.29
C ILE A 48 -4.84 -13.43 -13.98
N PHE A 49 -3.72 -13.17 -13.29
CA PHE A 49 -3.64 -13.50 -11.87
C PHE A 49 -4.04 -12.27 -11.08
N ASP A 50 -5.36 -12.17 -10.87
CA ASP A 50 -5.99 -11.93 -9.58
C ASP A 50 -5.74 -10.67 -8.76
N ALA A 51 -5.53 -9.54 -9.42
CA ALA A 51 -6.06 -8.31 -8.82
C ALA A 51 -7.60 -8.35 -8.71
N GLY A 52 -8.26 -9.09 -9.61
CA GLY A 52 -9.69 -9.39 -9.58
C GLY A 52 -10.09 -10.24 -8.39
N GLN A 53 -9.48 -11.40 -8.14
CA GLN A 53 -9.79 -12.20 -6.95
C GLN A 53 -9.24 -11.63 -5.67
N LEU A 54 -8.09 -10.92 -5.61
CA LEU A 54 -7.68 -10.21 -4.39
C LEU A 54 -8.63 -9.04 -4.08
N GLY A 55 -9.10 -8.33 -5.11
CA GLY A 55 -10.17 -7.35 -4.99
C GLY A 55 -11.48 -8.02 -4.55
N HIS A 56 -11.84 -9.16 -5.13
CA HIS A 56 -13.03 -9.93 -4.79
C HIS A 56 -12.95 -10.58 -3.41
N GLU A 57 -11.79 -11.03 -2.95
CA GLU A 57 -11.52 -11.56 -1.60
C GLU A 57 -11.52 -10.42 -0.58
N ALA A 58 -10.99 -9.24 -0.95
CA ALA A 58 -11.14 -8.04 -0.15
C ALA A 58 -12.61 -7.63 -0.07
N PHE A 59 -13.34 -7.55 -1.18
CA PHE A 59 -14.77 -7.20 -1.20
C PHE A 59 -15.68 -8.28 -0.59
N ALA A 60 -15.36 -9.57 -0.77
CA ALA A 60 -16.08 -10.68 -0.16
C ALA A 60 -15.80 -10.75 1.35
N GLY A 61 -14.54 -10.59 1.79
CA GLY A 61 -14.19 -10.42 3.20
C GLY A 61 -14.68 -9.09 3.79
N LEU A 62 -14.95 -8.08 2.96
CA LEU A 62 -15.69 -6.88 3.34
C LEU A 62 -17.19 -7.18 3.53
N ALA A 63 -17.78 -8.04 2.71
CA ALA A 63 -19.20 -8.39 2.75
C ALA A 63 -19.55 -9.47 3.80
N THR A 64 -18.61 -10.36 4.13
CA THR A 64 -18.80 -11.46 5.09
C THR A 64 -17.92 -11.22 6.32
N THR A 65 -18.53 -11.13 7.49
CA THR A 65 -18.00 -10.65 8.78
C THR A 65 -16.82 -11.44 9.42
N GLU A 66 -15.99 -12.13 8.63
CA GLU A 66 -14.89 -12.96 9.13
C GLU A 66 -13.53 -12.29 8.87
N SER A 67 -12.71 -12.23 9.93
CA SER A 67 -11.52 -11.39 10.07
C SER A 67 -10.55 -11.45 8.88
N MET A 68 -10.39 -10.33 8.16
CA MET A 68 -9.29 -10.15 7.21
C MET A 68 -7.96 -10.09 7.97
N ARG A 69 -7.01 -10.97 7.62
CA ARG A 69 -5.67 -10.93 8.22
C ARG A 69 -4.93 -9.69 7.74
N ILE A 70 -3.98 -9.22 8.57
CA ILE A 70 -3.23 -8.00 8.26
C ILE A 70 -2.43 -8.12 6.95
N ASP A 71 -1.85 -9.28 6.64
CA ASP A 71 -1.13 -9.51 5.38
C ASP A 71 -2.04 -9.39 4.15
N GLN A 72 -3.30 -9.82 4.27
CA GLN A 72 -4.28 -9.74 3.18
C GLN A 72 -4.66 -8.28 2.92
N ALA A 73 -4.90 -7.52 3.98
CA ALA A 73 -5.26 -6.12 3.88
C ALA A 73 -4.11 -5.25 3.38
N LEU A 74 -2.86 -5.50 3.81
CA LEU A 74 -1.69 -4.77 3.31
C LEU A 74 -1.45 -5.04 1.81
N ARG A 75 -1.68 -6.28 1.34
CA ARG A 75 -1.68 -6.61 -0.09
C ARG A 75 -2.79 -5.89 -0.83
N ALA A 76 -4.03 -5.97 -0.34
CA ALA A 76 -5.18 -5.29 -0.94
C ALA A 76 -4.94 -3.77 -1.05
N LEU A 77 -4.38 -3.15 -0.01
CA LEU A 77 -4.00 -1.75 -0.01
C LEU A 77 -2.91 -1.44 -1.04
N SER A 78 -1.84 -2.24 -1.09
CA SER A 78 -0.77 -2.08 -2.08
C SER A 78 -1.30 -2.13 -3.52
N HIS A 79 -2.20 -3.08 -3.79
CA HIS A 79 -2.88 -3.19 -5.08
C HIS A 79 -3.78 -1.98 -5.36
N ALA A 80 -4.62 -1.56 -4.42
CA ALA A 80 -5.49 -0.41 -4.59
C ALA A 80 -4.70 0.88 -4.87
N CYS A 81 -3.61 1.12 -4.13
CA CYS A 81 -2.70 2.23 -4.38
C CYS A 81 -2.08 2.20 -5.79
N ASN A 82 -1.79 1.00 -6.33
CA ASN A 82 -1.30 0.86 -7.71
C ASN A 82 -2.37 1.21 -8.76
N TYR A 83 -3.66 0.97 -8.49
CA TYR A 83 -4.74 1.37 -9.39
C TYR A 83 -4.94 2.88 -9.43
N LEU A 84 -4.70 3.58 -8.31
CA LEU A 84 -4.79 5.04 -8.21
C LEU A 84 -3.55 5.78 -8.73
N GLY A 85 -2.35 5.31 -8.39
CA GLY A 85 -1.07 5.97 -8.68
C GLY A 85 -0.47 5.69 -10.07
N GLY A 86 -1.29 5.42 -11.09
CA GLY A 86 -0.83 5.05 -12.43
C GLY A 86 -1.58 5.74 -13.56
N ALA A 87 -0.95 5.84 -14.73
CA ALA A 87 -1.56 6.30 -16.00
C ALA A 87 -2.58 5.29 -16.56
N ARG A 88 -3.47 4.79 -15.71
CA ARG A 88 -4.52 3.85 -16.10
C ARG A 88 -5.77 4.65 -16.44
N ASP A 89 -6.32 4.39 -17.62
CA ASP A 89 -7.47 5.14 -18.16
C ASP A 89 -8.83 4.55 -17.75
N ASN A 90 -8.88 3.69 -16.71
CA ASN A 90 -10.11 3.06 -16.26
C ASN A 90 -10.62 3.69 -14.96
N ALA A 91 -11.56 4.63 -15.11
CA ALA A 91 -12.19 5.35 -14.00
C ALA A 91 -12.92 4.42 -13.02
N LEU A 92 -13.56 3.34 -13.50
CA LEU A 92 -14.26 2.40 -12.63
C LEU A 92 -13.29 1.73 -11.65
N LEU A 93 -12.17 1.20 -12.15
CA LEU A 93 -11.15 0.57 -11.31
C LEU A 93 -10.49 1.55 -10.33
N GLN A 94 -10.34 2.81 -10.74
CA GLN A 94 -9.83 3.85 -9.85
C GLN A 94 -10.83 4.20 -8.74
N SER A 95 -12.12 4.26 -9.06
CA SER A 95 -13.19 4.44 -8.06
C SER A 95 -13.21 3.31 -7.07
N ASP A 96 -13.25 2.07 -7.55
CA ASP A 96 -13.27 0.87 -6.71
C ASP A 96 -12.03 0.82 -5.80
N ALA A 97 -10.86 1.21 -6.32
CA ALA A 97 -9.64 1.31 -5.55
C ALA A 97 -9.73 2.38 -4.45
N ALA A 98 -10.25 3.58 -4.74
CA ALA A 98 -10.45 4.62 -3.72
C ALA A 98 -11.42 4.15 -2.62
N VAL A 99 -12.54 3.55 -3.01
CA VAL A 99 -13.53 2.99 -2.08
C VAL A 99 -12.89 1.90 -1.20
N LEU A 100 -12.11 1.00 -1.80
CA LEU A 100 -11.41 -0.05 -1.07
C LEU A 100 -10.40 0.53 -0.06
N ILE A 101 -9.60 1.54 -0.44
CA ILE A 101 -8.69 2.23 0.50
C ILE A 101 -9.47 2.82 1.67
N GLY A 102 -10.56 3.54 1.39
CA GLY A 102 -11.43 4.10 2.43
C GLY A 102 -11.94 3.03 3.40
N HIS A 103 -12.39 1.88 2.89
CA HIS A 103 -12.84 0.77 3.74
C HIS A 103 -11.70 0.11 4.52
N LEU A 104 -10.55 -0.15 3.90
CA LEU A 104 -9.42 -0.80 4.58
C LEU A 104 -8.92 0.03 5.75
N VAL A 105 -8.89 1.36 5.61
CA VAL A 105 -8.47 2.29 6.68
C VAL A 105 -9.40 2.23 7.88
N THR A 106 -10.71 2.03 7.68
CA THR A 106 -11.67 1.89 8.79
C THR A 106 -11.54 0.56 9.53
N ARG A 107 -11.08 -0.50 8.85
CA ARG A 107 -10.97 -1.85 9.42
C ARG A 107 -9.62 -2.14 10.03
N ILE A 108 -8.56 -1.61 9.44
CA ILE A 108 -7.21 -1.65 9.95
C ILE A 108 -6.81 -0.20 10.15
N PRO A 109 -7.05 0.35 11.36
CA PRO A 109 -6.78 1.75 11.62
C PRO A 109 -5.32 2.04 11.27
N ILE A 110 -5.10 2.77 10.18
CA ILE A 110 -3.77 3.18 9.77
C ILE A 110 -3.42 4.40 10.63
N PRO A 111 -2.59 4.23 11.68
CA PRO A 111 -2.40 5.28 12.68
C PRO A 111 -1.71 6.49 12.06
N PRO A 112 -1.95 7.71 12.56
CA PRO A 112 -1.16 8.87 12.17
C PRO A 112 0.32 8.62 12.44
N ILE A 113 1.18 9.13 11.55
CA ILE A 113 2.63 9.05 11.74
C ILE A 113 3.00 10.07 12.82
N THR A 114 3.32 9.58 14.01
CA THR A 114 3.67 10.42 15.18
C THR A 114 5.18 10.57 15.37
N ARG A 115 5.99 9.74 14.70
CA ARG A 115 7.45 9.78 14.73
C ARG A 115 8.02 10.48 13.51
N GLU A 116 9.16 11.12 13.67
CA GLU A 116 9.92 11.66 12.54
C GLU A 116 10.45 10.49 11.69
N LEU A 117 10.22 10.56 10.38
CA LEU A 117 10.70 9.58 9.42
C LEU A 117 12.09 9.98 8.91
N VAL A 118 12.92 8.98 8.62
CA VAL A 118 14.22 9.19 7.99
C VAL A 118 14.00 9.50 6.52
N LYS A 119 14.49 10.65 6.06
CA LYS A 119 14.41 11.03 4.65
C LYS A 119 14.99 9.94 3.75
N PHE A 120 14.22 9.55 2.76
CA PHE A 120 14.66 8.58 1.77
C PHE A 120 15.57 9.25 0.75
N ASP A 121 16.87 9.24 1.03
CA ASP A 121 17.86 9.94 0.21
C ASP A 121 18.22 9.15 -1.06
N ASN A 122 18.19 7.81 -0.99
CA ASN A 122 18.55 6.95 -2.11
C ASN A 122 17.92 5.55 -1.98
N ILE A 123 17.49 4.99 -3.11
CA ILE A 123 16.95 3.63 -3.24
C ILE A 123 17.86 2.56 -2.64
N LYS A 124 19.18 2.78 -2.69
CA LYS A 124 20.18 1.88 -2.12
C LYS A 124 19.94 1.58 -0.64
N GLN A 125 19.45 2.55 0.15
CA GLN A 125 19.19 2.32 1.57
C GLN A 125 18.11 1.26 1.80
N ALA A 126 17.01 1.31 1.03
CA ALA A 126 15.99 0.26 1.08
C ALA A 126 16.51 -1.05 0.50
N GLU A 127 17.25 -1.03 -0.61
CA GLU A 127 17.87 -2.24 -1.18
C GLU A 127 18.79 -2.95 -0.19
N ASP A 128 19.58 -2.20 0.57
CA ASP A 128 20.48 -2.74 1.60
C ASP A 128 19.66 -3.40 2.73
N GLN A 129 18.54 -2.79 3.17
CA GLN A 129 17.67 -3.40 4.19
C GLN A 129 16.92 -4.63 3.66
N LEU A 130 16.45 -4.59 2.41
CA LEU A 130 15.83 -5.75 1.76
C LEU A 130 16.83 -6.88 1.63
N THR A 131 18.06 -6.59 1.22
CA THR A 131 19.15 -7.56 1.16
C THR A 131 19.41 -8.15 2.55
N ALA A 132 19.48 -7.32 3.60
CA ALA A 132 19.62 -7.81 4.96
C ALA A 132 18.49 -8.74 5.40
N LEU A 133 17.23 -8.46 5.02
CA LEU A 133 16.11 -9.39 5.26
C LEU A 133 16.28 -10.70 4.50
N LEU A 134 16.69 -10.63 3.23
CA LEU A 134 16.94 -11.82 2.40
C LEU A 134 18.07 -12.69 2.95
N GLU A 135 19.06 -12.08 3.60
CA GLU A 135 20.13 -12.77 4.31
C GLU A 135 19.62 -13.36 5.64
N ALA A 136 18.84 -12.60 6.42
CA ALA A 136 18.32 -13.03 7.72
C ALA A 136 17.48 -14.30 7.65
N ARG A 137 16.78 -14.54 6.53
CA ARG A 137 15.98 -15.77 6.29
C ARG A 137 16.77 -17.00 5.84
N LYS A 138 18.04 -16.86 5.44
CA LYS A 138 18.84 -18.00 4.97
C LYS A 138 18.84 -19.20 5.92
N PRO A 139 18.92 -19.02 7.25
CA PRO A 139 18.79 -20.10 8.23
C PRO A 139 17.50 -20.92 8.11
N LEU A 140 16.42 -20.35 7.58
CA LEU A 140 15.12 -21.03 7.44
C LEU A 140 14.97 -21.80 6.12
N PHE A 141 15.86 -21.59 5.15
CA PHE A 141 15.80 -22.32 3.86
C PHE A 141 16.20 -23.78 3.94
N VAL A 142 16.63 -24.25 5.10
CA VAL A 142 17.01 -25.65 5.33
C VAL A 142 15.90 -26.62 4.87
N GLN A 143 14.62 -26.30 5.09
CA GLN A 143 13.52 -27.17 4.61
C GLN A 143 13.39 -27.20 3.08
N SER A 144 13.55 -26.05 2.41
CA SER A 144 13.55 -25.96 0.95
C SER A 144 14.75 -26.70 0.35
N ALA A 145 15.94 -26.50 0.94
CA ALA A 145 17.16 -27.16 0.54
C ALA A 145 17.10 -28.69 0.76
N LEU A 146 16.49 -29.13 1.86
CA LEU A 146 16.17 -30.54 2.12
C LEU A 146 15.25 -31.13 1.03
N ALA A 147 14.22 -30.39 0.61
CA ALA A 147 13.32 -30.84 -0.47
C ALA A 147 14.04 -30.97 -1.81
N LYS A 148 15.02 -30.10 -2.10
CA LYS A 148 15.87 -30.21 -3.31
C LYS A 148 16.71 -31.49 -3.33
N LEU A 149 17.09 -32.04 -2.17
CA LEU A 149 17.85 -33.30 -2.10
C LEU A 149 17.03 -34.53 -2.51
N ASP A 150 15.70 -34.46 -2.40
CA ASP A 150 14.77 -35.51 -2.86
C ASP A 150 14.46 -35.41 -4.37
N SER A 151 15.03 -34.42 -5.08
CA SER A 151 14.84 -34.24 -6.52
C SER A 151 15.57 -35.30 -7.36
N ALA A 152 15.07 -35.59 -8.55
CA ALA A 152 15.79 -36.39 -9.55
C ALA A 152 16.82 -35.58 -10.35
N ASP A 153 16.78 -34.24 -10.24
CA ASP A 153 17.68 -33.33 -10.92
C ASP A 153 18.97 -33.09 -10.11
N GLU A 154 20.09 -33.50 -10.69
CA GLU A 154 21.43 -33.35 -10.11
C GLU A 154 21.84 -31.89 -9.88
N VAL A 155 21.32 -30.94 -10.67
CA VAL A 155 21.55 -29.51 -10.48
C VAL A 155 20.84 -29.03 -9.20
N LEU A 156 19.57 -29.39 -9.03
CA LEU A 156 18.80 -29.03 -7.83
C LEU A 156 19.40 -29.67 -6.57
N ILE A 157 19.86 -30.92 -6.66
CA ILE A 157 20.58 -31.58 -5.55
C ILE A 157 21.84 -30.78 -5.19
N ALA A 158 22.66 -30.39 -6.18
CA ALA A 158 23.88 -29.63 -5.93
C ALA A 158 23.61 -28.26 -5.30
N GLU A 159 22.54 -27.58 -5.72
CA GLU A 159 22.08 -26.34 -5.09
C GLU A 159 21.64 -26.55 -3.64
N GLY A 160 20.81 -27.57 -3.38
CA GLY A 160 20.37 -27.90 -2.03
C GLY A 160 21.54 -28.19 -1.09
N LEU A 161 22.54 -28.93 -1.55
CA LEU A 161 23.77 -29.18 -0.79
C LEU A 161 24.57 -27.90 -0.53
N ALA A 162 24.68 -27.00 -1.51
CA ALA A 162 25.36 -25.73 -1.33
C ALA A 162 24.66 -24.84 -0.30
N GLU A 163 23.33 -24.78 -0.33
CA GLU A 163 22.50 -24.05 0.64
C GLU A 163 22.64 -24.62 2.05
N LEU A 164 22.58 -25.95 2.21
CA LEU A 164 22.74 -26.63 3.50
C LEU A 164 24.13 -26.42 4.10
N ARG A 165 25.18 -26.51 3.28
CA ARG A 165 26.57 -26.22 3.71
C ARG A 165 26.75 -24.76 4.10
N ALA A 166 26.17 -23.84 3.34
CA ALA A 166 26.22 -22.41 3.66
C ALA A 166 25.50 -22.09 4.97
N ALA A 167 24.38 -22.76 5.27
CA ALA A 167 23.61 -22.55 6.50
C ALA A 167 24.24 -23.20 7.74
N SER A 168 24.92 -24.34 7.58
CA SER A 168 25.39 -25.15 8.72
C SER A 168 26.89 -25.11 8.97
N SER A 169 27.70 -24.81 7.94
CA SER A 169 29.13 -25.13 7.89
C SER A 169 29.47 -26.62 8.06
N GLU A 170 28.48 -27.51 7.98
CA GLU A 170 28.62 -28.97 8.04
C GLU A 170 28.56 -29.58 6.63
N ASP A 171 29.00 -30.83 6.47
CA ASP A 171 28.85 -31.59 5.22
C ASP A 171 28.42 -33.04 5.48
N PHE A 172 27.12 -33.30 5.39
CA PHE A 172 26.55 -34.65 5.47
C PHE A 172 26.37 -35.30 4.09
N GLY A 173 26.87 -34.68 3.02
CA GLY A 173 26.60 -35.12 1.65
C GLY A 173 25.09 -35.22 1.39
N ARG A 174 24.65 -36.28 0.69
CA ARG A 174 23.23 -36.52 0.36
C ARG A 174 22.41 -37.14 1.48
N ASP A 175 22.93 -37.28 2.69
CA ASP A 175 22.19 -37.91 3.79
C ASP A 175 21.11 -36.97 4.35
N ILE A 176 19.91 -37.09 3.81
CA ILE A 176 18.73 -36.32 4.22
C ILE A 176 18.38 -36.58 5.69
N THR A 177 18.63 -37.78 6.22
CA THR A 177 18.33 -38.11 7.62
C THR A 177 19.25 -37.35 8.56
N ALA A 178 20.54 -37.29 8.24
CA ALA A 178 21.51 -36.50 8.98
C ALA A 178 21.18 -35.00 8.93
N TRP A 179 20.84 -34.47 7.75
CA TRP A 179 20.43 -33.07 7.60
C TRP A 179 19.16 -32.72 8.39
N ARG A 180 18.14 -33.59 8.38
CA ARG A 180 16.93 -33.41 9.19
C ARG A 180 17.22 -33.43 10.69
N ALA A 181 18.03 -34.38 11.15
CA ALA A 181 18.40 -34.47 12.57
C ALA A 181 19.17 -33.23 13.04
N TRP A 182 20.08 -32.72 12.20
CA TRP A 182 20.79 -31.47 12.45
C TRP A 182 19.81 -30.28 12.55
N TYR A 183 18.90 -30.15 11.59
CA TYR A 183 17.93 -29.07 11.55
C TYR A 183 17.03 -29.07 12.79
N GLU A 184 16.45 -30.21 13.15
CA GLU A 184 15.56 -30.31 14.32
C GLU A 184 16.29 -29.96 15.63
N THR A 185 17.58 -30.28 15.74
CA THR A 185 18.38 -29.95 16.93
C THR A 185 18.64 -28.44 17.04
N ARG A 186 18.78 -27.73 15.92
CA ARG A 186 19.11 -26.29 15.88
C ARG A 186 17.93 -25.39 15.54
N ARG A 187 16.75 -25.94 15.26
CA ARG A 187 15.59 -25.20 14.76
C ARG A 187 15.28 -23.95 15.58
N ALA A 188 15.19 -24.08 16.90
CA ALA A 188 14.88 -22.97 17.80
C ALA A 188 15.98 -21.87 17.79
N GLU A 189 17.25 -22.27 17.65
CA GLU A 189 18.38 -21.36 17.52
C GLU A 189 18.30 -20.58 16.20
N LEU A 190 18.07 -21.27 15.08
CA LEU A 190 17.94 -20.67 13.75
C LEU A 190 16.72 -19.75 13.63
N GLU A 191 15.59 -20.13 14.24
CA GLU A 191 14.38 -19.29 14.33
C GLU A 191 14.65 -18.03 15.18
N SER A 192 15.36 -18.17 16.30
CA SER A 192 15.77 -17.03 17.13
C SER A 192 16.74 -16.09 16.40
N GLU A 193 17.70 -16.64 15.65
CA GLU A 193 18.64 -15.87 14.83
C GLU A 193 17.89 -15.12 13.72
N PHE A 194 16.99 -15.78 13.01
CA PHE A 194 16.13 -15.16 12.00
C PHE A 194 15.35 -13.98 12.56
N VAL A 195 14.69 -14.17 13.72
CA VAL A 195 13.94 -13.09 14.38
C VAL A 195 14.90 -11.96 14.74
N SER A 196 16.02 -12.23 15.42
CA SER A 196 16.99 -11.21 15.80
C SER A 196 17.49 -10.39 14.61
N ASN A 197 17.89 -11.06 13.53
CA ASN A 197 18.48 -10.44 12.35
C ASN A 197 17.46 -9.71 11.48
N SER A 198 16.17 -10.04 11.58
CA SER A 198 15.12 -9.39 10.80
C SER A 198 14.53 -8.14 11.46
N ARG A 199 14.68 -7.95 12.79
CA ARG A 199 14.07 -6.82 13.51
C ARG A 199 14.54 -5.47 12.97
N GLU A 200 15.84 -5.22 12.98
CA GLU A 200 16.40 -3.91 12.59
C GLU A 200 16.06 -3.55 11.12
N PRO A 201 16.22 -4.45 10.14
CA PRO A 201 15.83 -4.14 8.76
C PRO A 201 14.34 -3.81 8.59
N LEU A 202 13.44 -4.52 9.29
CA LEU A 202 12.00 -4.22 9.28
C LEU A 202 11.71 -2.84 9.90
N GLU A 203 12.34 -2.52 11.03
CA GLU A 203 12.20 -1.20 11.67
C GLU A 203 12.67 -0.07 10.77
N ARG A 204 13.82 -0.25 10.12
CA ARG A 204 14.39 0.73 9.19
C ARG A 204 13.52 0.93 7.95
N LEU A 205 13.03 -0.15 7.34
CA LEU A 205 12.09 -0.06 6.22
C LEU A 205 10.80 0.69 6.61
N GLY A 206 10.24 0.42 7.78
CA GLY A 206 9.09 1.17 8.29
C GLY A 206 9.40 2.61 8.72
N GLY A 207 10.67 2.96 8.86
CA GLY A 207 11.15 4.25 9.34
C GLY A 207 11.49 5.25 8.23
N PHE A 208 11.48 4.85 6.96
CA PHE A 208 11.77 5.75 5.84
C PHE A 208 10.57 6.61 5.43
N GLU A 209 10.85 7.82 4.97
CA GLU A 209 9.93 8.72 4.28
C GLU A 209 9.99 8.48 2.76
N TYR A 210 9.11 7.64 2.24
CA TYR A 210 9.09 7.29 0.82
C TYR A 210 8.63 8.47 -0.05
N PRO A 211 9.26 8.72 -1.21
CA PRO A 211 8.98 9.92 -1.99
C PRO A 211 7.75 9.78 -2.90
N SER A 212 7.21 8.57 -3.08
CA SER A 212 6.07 8.31 -3.97
C SER A 212 5.22 7.13 -3.51
N ALA A 213 3.99 7.07 -4.05
CA ALA A 213 3.10 5.92 -3.86
C ALA A 213 3.75 4.62 -4.40
N SER A 214 4.52 4.71 -5.47
CA SER A 214 5.20 3.55 -6.08
C SER A 214 6.26 2.95 -5.17
N ASP A 215 7.07 3.79 -4.54
CA ASP A 215 8.15 3.33 -3.68
C ASP A 215 7.58 2.73 -2.37
N ALA A 216 6.62 3.43 -1.76
CA ALA A 216 5.95 2.95 -0.56
C ALA A 216 5.20 1.61 -0.81
N ARG A 217 4.50 1.45 -1.94
CA ARG A 217 3.75 0.21 -2.21
C ARG A 217 4.67 -1.01 -2.38
N GLY A 218 5.85 -0.81 -2.97
CA GLY A 218 6.82 -1.89 -3.18
C GLY A 218 7.27 -2.46 -1.84
N VAL A 219 7.59 -1.58 -0.89
CA VAL A 219 7.99 -2.00 0.47
C VAL A 219 6.79 -2.56 1.25
N LEU A 220 5.60 -1.99 1.08
CA LEU A 220 4.37 -2.53 1.69
C LEU A 220 4.11 -3.98 1.25
N PHE A 221 4.36 -4.30 -0.02
CA PHE A 221 4.23 -5.67 -0.53
C PHE A 221 5.25 -6.63 0.11
N VAL A 222 6.46 -6.16 0.37
CA VAL A 222 7.48 -6.94 1.11
C VAL A 222 6.98 -7.24 2.52
N PHE A 223 6.48 -6.25 3.27
CA PHE A 223 5.92 -6.47 4.61
C PHE A 223 4.77 -7.47 4.59
N ALA A 224 3.85 -7.33 3.64
CA ALA A 224 2.70 -8.21 3.56
C ALA A 224 3.10 -9.65 3.25
N THR A 225 4.05 -9.86 2.35
CA THR A 225 4.65 -11.16 2.06
C THR A 225 5.37 -11.72 3.30
N TRP A 226 6.10 -10.89 4.02
CA TRP A 226 6.82 -11.32 5.23
C TRP A 226 5.88 -11.82 6.32
N LEU A 227 4.80 -11.08 6.57
CA LEU A 227 3.75 -11.45 7.53
C LEU A 227 2.99 -12.71 7.09
N GLN A 228 2.81 -12.92 5.78
CA GLN A 228 2.18 -14.13 5.25
C GLN A 228 3.05 -15.36 5.43
N LEU A 229 4.36 -15.25 5.18
CA LEU A 229 5.31 -16.37 5.27
C LEU A 229 5.68 -16.72 6.71
N TYR A 230 5.68 -15.72 7.60
CA TYR A 230 6.15 -15.87 8.99
C TYR A 230 5.13 -15.34 10.02
N PRO A 231 3.87 -15.83 10.00
CA PRO A 231 2.78 -15.27 10.81
C PRO A 231 2.99 -15.44 12.32
N ASP A 232 3.67 -16.51 12.74
CA ASP A 232 3.95 -16.83 14.15
C ASP A 232 5.38 -16.47 14.58
N SER A 233 6.10 -15.72 13.73
CA SER A 233 7.41 -15.22 14.11
C SER A 233 7.25 -14.13 15.18
N GLY A 234 8.16 -14.10 16.16
CA GLY A 234 8.26 -12.99 17.14
C GLY A 234 8.52 -11.61 16.51
N LEU A 235 8.46 -11.50 15.17
CA LEU A 235 8.56 -10.28 14.38
C LEU A 235 7.23 -9.56 14.21
N TYR A 236 6.08 -10.17 14.53
CA TYR A 236 4.77 -9.53 14.34
C TYR A 236 4.68 -8.15 15.02
N GLU A 237 5.22 -8.04 16.24
CA GLU A 237 5.28 -6.79 17.02
C GLU A 237 6.10 -5.67 16.36
N VAL A 238 7.01 -6.03 15.46
CA VAL A 238 7.90 -5.09 14.75
C VAL A 238 7.39 -4.84 13.33
N ALA A 239 7.05 -5.91 12.61
CA ALA A 239 6.61 -5.88 11.24
C ALA A 239 5.28 -5.15 11.07
N VAL A 240 4.32 -5.35 11.97
CA VAL A 240 2.99 -4.73 11.84
C VAL A 240 3.03 -3.21 11.98
N PRO A 241 3.60 -2.61 13.03
CA PRO A 241 3.68 -1.15 13.13
C PRO A 241 4.48 -0.52 11.98
N ALA A 242 5.57 -1.18 11.55
CA ALA A 242 6.37 -0.77 10.41
C ALA A 242 5.54 -0.79 9.11
N ALA A 243 4.84 -1.90 8.84
CA ALA A 243 3.98 -2.06 7.68
C ALA A 243 2.84 -1.04 7.66
N LEU A 244 2.21 -0.76 8.80
CA LEU A 244 1.15 0.25 8.92
C LEU A 244 1.67 1.67 8.66
N THR A 245 2.92 1.96 9.01
CA THR A 245 3.57 3.24 8.68
C THR A 245 3.76 3.38 7.17
N VAL A 246 4.25 2.33 6.50
CA VAL A 246 4.40 2.31 5.03
C VAL A 246 3.05 2.34 4.32
N ALA A 247 2.07 1.62 4.85
CA ALA A 247 0.68 1.62 4.37
C ALA A 247 0.10 3.04 4.35
N ARG A 248 0.34 3.82 5.41
CA ARG A 248 -0.10 5.22 5.47
C ARG A 248 0.52 6.04 4.36
N GLN A 249 1.83 5.97 4.20
CA GLN A 249 2.54 6.71 3.15
C GLN A 249 2.02 6.34 1.76
N ALA A 250 1.87 5.04 1.48
CA ALA A 250 1.34 4.56 0.20
C ALA A 250 -0.06 5.11 -0.09
N ALA A 251 -0.97 5.05 0.88
CA ALA A 251 -2.33 5.55 0.74
C ALA A 251 -2.38 7.08 0.58
N VAL A 252 -1.61 7.81 1.39
CA VAL A 252 -1.55 9.28 1.34
C VAL A 252 -1.01 9.78 0.00
N HIS A 253 0.06 9.18 -0.51
CA HIS A 253 0.58 9.53 -1.83
C HIS A 253 -0.41 9.19 -2.95
N ALA A 254 -0.96 7.97 -2.95
CA ALA A 254 -1.87 7.52 -4.01
C ALA A 254 -3.14 8.38 -4.09
N LEU A 255 -3.73 8.75 -2.94
CA LEU A 255 -4.91 9.60 -2.90
C LEU A 255 -4.60 11.04 -3.33
N ASN A 256 -3.48 11.61 -2.88
CA ASN A 256 -3.06 12.96 -3.32
C ASN A 256 -2.82 13.02 -4.84
N GLU A 257 -2.15 12.01 -5.39
CA GLU A 257 -1.95 11.87 -6.83
C GLU A 257 -3.29 11.76 -7.56
N ALA A 258 -4.18 10.88 -7.11
CA ALA A 258 -5.49 10.69 -7.74
C ALA A 258 -6.36 11.95 -7.72
N MET A 259 -6.44 12.63 -6.57
CA MET A 259 -7.18 13.89 -6.42
C MET A 259 -6.65 14.99 -7.36
N THR A 260 -5.34 15.02 -7.57
CA THR A 260 -4.68 16.04 -8.40
C THR A 260 -4.87 15.76 -9.88
N PHE A 261 -4.52 14.54 -10.32
CA PHE A 261 -4.32 14.23 -11.74
C PHE A 261 -5.52 13.57 -12.41
N VAL A 262 -6.40 12.87 -11.69
CA VAL A 262 -7.56 12.20 -12.29
C VAL A 262 -8.66 13.21 -12.64
N GLN A 263 -9.15 13.11 -13.88
CA GLN A 263 -10.18 14.01 -14.44
C GLN A 263 -11.60 13.50 -14.25
N ASP A 264 -11.79 12.23 -13.97
CA ASP A 264 -13.10 11.65 -13.69
C ASP A 264 -13.67 12.21 -12.36
N THR A 265 -14.93 12.66 -12.38
CA THR A 265 -15.61 13.25 -11.22
C THR A 265 -15.89 12.21 -10.14
N GLN A 266 -16.35 11.01 -10.54
CA GLN A 266 -16.70 9.94 -9.63
C GLN A 266 -15.46 9.43 -8.88
N VAL A 267 -14.33 9.27 -9.57
CA VAL A 267 -13.06 8.91 -8.90
C VAL A 267 -12.69 9.95 -7.85
N ARG A 268 -12.76 11.24 -8.17
CA ARG A 268 -12.44 12.31 -7.19
C ARG A 268 -13.39 12.30 -5.99
N ALA A 269 -14.67 12.03 -6.25
CA ALA A 269 -15.68 11.92 -5.22
C ALA A 269 -15.31 10.81 -4.22
N ASP A 270 -14.91 9.63 -4.72
CA ASP A 270 -14.55 8.49 -3.87
C ASP A 270 -13.17 8.66 -3.20
N VAL A 271 -12.22 9.33 -3.88
CA VAL A 271 -10.95 9.74 -3.27
C VAL A 271 -11.18 10.72 -2.11
N ALA A 272 -12.11 11.67 -2.22
CA ALA A 272 -12.44 12.58 -1.13
C ALA A 272 -12.96 11.83 0.10
N VAL A 273 -13.82 10.83 -0.10
CA VAL A 273 -14.34 9.97 0.98
C VAL A 273 -13.22 9.15 1.62
N ALA A 274 -12.29 8.61 0.81
CA ALA A 274 -11.14 7.88 1.32
C ALA A 274 -10.17 8.78 2.11
N MET A 275 -9.94 10.01 1.64
CA MET A 275 -9.16 11.01 2.38
C MET A 275 -9.79 11.34 3.72
N GLU A 276 -11.12 11.53 3.78
CA GLU A 276 -11.87 11.68 5.02
C GLU A 276 -11.59 10.53 6.01
N GLY A 277 -11.57 9.27 5.55
CA GLY A 277 -11.31 8.11 6.40
C GLY A 277 -9.89 8.06 6.99
N ILE A 278 -8.87 8.54 6.24
CA ILE A 278 -7.47 8.56 6.69
C ILE A 278 -7.17 9.78 7.58
N ALA A 279 -7.85 10.90 7.33
CA ALA A 279 -7.68 12.16 8.04
C ALA A 279 -6.20 12.61 8.08
N ASP A 280 -5.48 12.51 6.97
CA ASP A 280 -4.08 12.98 6.90
C ASP A 280 -4.01 14.50 6.70
N PRO A 281 -3.31 15.27 7.56
CA PRO A 281 -3.27 16.72 7.46
C PRO A 281 -2.80 17.25 6.10
N SER A 282 -1.99 16.48 5.38
CA SER A 282 -1.50 16.86 4.04
C SER A 282 -2.61 17.01 3.00
N PHE A 283 -3.78 16.37 3.20
CA PHE A 283 -4.88 16.41 2.23
C PHE A 283 -5.61 17.75 2.15
N GLY A 284 -5.61 18.54 3.22
CA GLY A 284 -6.42 19.77 3.30
C GLY A 284 -6.15 20.74 2.16
N LEU A 285 -4.87 20.98 1.84
CA LEU A 285 -4.48 21.86 0.74
C LEU A 285 -4.90 21.31 -0.62
N THR A 286 -4.72 20.00 -0.85
CA THR A 286 -5.07 19.32 -2.10
C THR A 286 -6.58 19.39 -2.34
N LEU A 287 -7.38 19.04 -1.34
CA LEU A 287 -8.85 19.11 -1.37
C LEU A 287 -9.33 20.54 -1.62
N ALA A 288 -8.84 21.52 -0.86
CA ALA A 288 -9.23 22.92 -1.02
C ALA A 288 -8.91 23.46 -2.41
N THR A 289 -7.74 23.11 -2.96
CA THR A 289 -7.32 23.52 -4.30
C THR A 289 -8.21 22.91 -5.38
N LYS A 290 -8.56 21.63 -5.23
CA LYS A 290 -9.40 20.92 -6.21
C LYS A 290 -10.86 21.38 -6.15
N LEU A 291 -11.40 21.58 -4.94
CA LEU A 291 -12.78 22.04 -4.72
C LEU A 291 -13.07 23.37 -5.43
N ARG A 292 -12.14 24.33 -5.42
CA ARG A 292 -12.29 25.62 -6.11
C ARG A 292 -12.57 25.51 -7.62
N ARG A 293 -12.29 24.36 -8.22
CA ARG A 293 -12.49 24.08 -9.64
C ARG A 293 -13.56 23.02 -9.88
N GLU A 294 -14.08 22.40 -8.83
CA GLU A 294 -15.09 21.36 -8.94
C GLU A 294 -16.45 21.98 -9.29
N ARG A 295 -17.13 21.36 -10.24
CA ARG A 295 -18.44 21.82 -10.72
C ARG A 295 -19.53 20.78 -10.52
N ASP A 296 -19.14 19.51 -10.37
CA ASP A 296 -20.08 18.45 -10.05
C ASP A 296 -20.56 18.59 -8.59
N PRO A 297 -21.86 18.80 -8.33
CA PRO A 297 -22.36 19.05 -6.99
C PRO A 297 -22.12 17.89 -6.02
N THR A 298 -22.24 16.64 -6.49
CA THR A 298 -22.04 15.45 -5.67
C THR A 298 -20.59 15.34 -5.21
N THR A 299 -19.66 15.57 -6.12
CA THR A 299 -18.22 15.56 -5.87
C THR A 299 -17.83 16.71 -4.95
N ALA A 300 -18.32 17.92 -5.22
CA ALA A 300 -18.08 19.10 -4.38
C ALA A 300 -18.57 18.88 -2.95
N ALA A 301 -19.79 18.35 -2.77
CA ALA A 301 -20.34 18.00 -1.47
C ALA A 301 -19.46 17.01 -0.69
N LYS A 302 -18.95 15.96 -1.35
CA LYS A 302 -18.02 14.98 -0.74
C LYS A 302 -16.67 15.62 -0.35
N MET A 303 -16.13 16.50 -1.20
CA MET A 303 -14.89 17.24 -0.89
C MET A 303 -15.08 18.19 0.30
N ILE A 304 -16.17 18.94 0.35
CA ILE A 304 -16.52 19.82 1.47
C ILE A 304 -16.62 19.00 2.76
N ARG A 305 -17.35 17.87 2.73
CA ARG A 305 -17.46 16.99 3.89
C ARG A 305 -16.09 16.51 4.39
N ALA A 306 -15.18 16.15 3.49
CA ALA A 306 -13.83 15.75 3.87
C ALA A 306 -13.03 16.91 4.49
N LEU A 307 -13.22 18.15 4.02
CA LEU A 307 -12.55 19.35 4.55
C LEU A 307 -12.83 19.64 6.03
N ARG A 308 -13.88 19.05 6.62
CA ARG A 308 -14.17 19.18 8.07
C ARG A 308 -13.04 18.65 8.96
N PHE A 309 -12.20 17.75 8.46
CA PHE A 309 -11.04 17.20 9.17
C PHE A 309 -9.76 18.03 8.99
N TYR A 310 -9.79 19.06 8.15
CA TYR A 310 -8.62 19.84 7.76
C TYR A 310 -8.84 21.33 8.04
N PRO A 311 -8.88 21.74 9.32
CA PRO A 311 -9.09 23.13 9.70
C PRO A 311 -7.95 23.99 9.15
N GLY A 312 -8.31 25.02 8.39
CA GLY A 312 -7.36 25.94 7.80
C GLY A 312 -8.02 26.96 6.89
N ARG A 313 -7.39 28.14 6.76
CA ARG A 313 -7.88 29.25 5.95
C ARG A 313 -8.28 28.83 4.54
N LYS A 314 -7.41 28.07 3.87
CA LYS A 314 -7.66 27.64 2.49
C LYS A 314 -8.87 26.72 2.35
N SER A 315 -9.12 25.86 3.34
CA SER A 315 -10.30 24.99 3.40
C SER A 315 -11.56 25.83 3.52
N ILE A 316 -11.59 26.78 4.45
CA ILE A 316 -12.72 27.69 4.67
C ILE A 316 -13.01 28.51 3.41
N GLU A 317 -12.00 29.15 2.81
CA GLU A 317 -12.14 29.91 1.56
C GLU A 317 -12.65 29.04 0.41
N ALA A 318 -12.22 27.78 0.34
CA ALA A 318 -12.66 26.86 -0.72
C ALA A 318 -14.13 26.45 -0.54
N ILE A 319 -14.60 26.27 0.70
CA ILE A 319 -16.00 25.94 0.98
C ILE A 319 -16.91 27.11 0.61
N PHE A 320 -16.59 28.33 1.07
CA PHE A 320 -17.32 29.54 0.65
C PHE A 320 -17.38 29.70 -0.85
N GLY A 321 -16.20 29.58 -1.48
CA GLY A 321 -16.10 29.64 -2.92
C GLY A 321 -16.98 28.60 -3.59
N SER A 322 -17.09 27.39 -3.04
CA SER A 322 -17.92 26.33 -3.62
C SER A 322 -19.41 26.60 -3.48
N MET A 323 -19.90 27.07 -2.33
CA MET A 323 -21.32 27.40 -2.10
C MET A 323 -21.79 28.45 -3.12
N ALA A 324 -21.03 29.53 -3.29
CA ALA A 324 -21.35 30.58 -4.26
C ALA A 324 -21.24 30.14 -5.74
N ASN A 325 -20.43 29.12 -6.06
CA ASN A 325 -20.09 28.75 -7.44
C ASN A 325 -20.77 27.47 -7.95
N VAL A 326 -21.33 26.66 -7.03
CA VAL A 326 -22.01 25.40 -7.33
C VAL A 326 -23.42 25.55 -6.79
N ASP A 327 -24.27 26.23 -7.56
CA ASP A 327 -25.69 26.49 -7.27
C ASP A 327 -26.47 25.18 -7.10
N HIS A 328 -26.41 24.62 -5.90
CA HIS A 328 -26.99 23.33 -5.58
C HIS A 328 -27.25 23.19 -4.07
N PRO A 329 -28.50 22.99 -3.62
CA PRO A 329 -28.87 23.02 -2.19
C PRO A 329 -28.08 22.07 -1.29
N GLN A 330 -27.63 20.93 -1.83
CA GLN A 330 -26.82 19.98 -1.07
C GLN A 330 -25.41 20.51 -0.76
N VAL A 331 -24.83 21.30 -1.67
CA VAL A 331 -23.51 21.91 -1.48
C VAL A 331 -23.62 22.99 -0.40
N ASP A 332 -24.68 23.80 -0.44
CA ASP A 332 -24.92 24.87 0.53
C ASP A 332 -25.14 24.31 1.93
N LEU A 333 -25.99 23.28 2.06
CA LEU A 333 -26.26 22.63 3.33
C LEU A 333 -24.99 22.01 3.94
N ILE A 334 -24.25 21.21 3.16
CA ILE A 334 -23.04 20.54 3.66
C ILE A 334 -21.91 21.56 3.90
N GLY A 335 -21.85 22.62 3.10
CA GLY A 335 -20.96 23.76 3.28
C GLY A 335 -21.21 24.45 4.61
N ALA A 336 -22.45 24.85 4.87
CA ALA A 336 -22.88 25.46 6.12
C ALA A 336 -22.54 24.59 7.35
N GLU A 337 -22.90 23.30 7.31
CA GLU A 337 -22.62 22.35 8.40
C GLU A 337 -21.10 22.22 8.64
N THR A 338 -20.32 22.15 7.57
CA THR A 338 -18.86 22.02 7.67
C THR A 338 -18.22 23.29 8.21
N LEU A 339 -18.68 24.46 7.77
CA LEU A 339 -18.21 25.74 8.28
C LEU A 339 -18.55 25.93 9.76
N GLU A 340 -19.74 25.50 10.20
CA GLU A 340 -20.11 25.49 11.62
C GLU A 340 -19.16 24.60 12.43
N ILE A 341 -18.85 23.39 11.95
CA ILE A 341 -17.89 22.50 12.61
C ILE A 341 -16.50 23.15 12.72
N LEU A 342 -16.04 23.81 11.66
CA LEU A 342 -14.70 24.39 11.62
C LEU A 342 -14.58 25.69 12.44
N THR A 343 -15.60 26.55 12.39
CA THR A 343 -15.54 27.92 12.92
C THR A 343 -16.28 28.11 14.24
N GLY A 344 -17.21 27.22 14.58
CA GLY A 344 -18.12 27.36 15.73
C GLY A 344 -19.23 28.39 15.52
N VAL A 345 -19.36 28.95 14.31
CA VAL A 345 -20.37 29.96 13.96
C VAL A 345 -21.40 29.34 13.02
N ASN A 346 -22.67 29.71 13.15
CA ASN A 346 -23.74 29.16 12.32
C ASN A 346 -24.59 30.28 11.70
N PHE A 347 -24.45 30.45 10.38
CA PHE A 347 -25.32 31.30 9.57
C PHE A 347 -26.25 30.50 8.66
N ARG A 348 -26.32 29.18 8.86
CA ARG A 348 -27.04 28.23 8.00
C ARG A 348 -26.58 28.40 6.54
N ASP A 349 -27.55 28.41 5.61
CA ASP A 349 -27.41 28.58 4.17
C ASP A 349 -27.37 30.06 3.73
N ASP A 350 -27.15 31.02 4.65
CA ASP A 350 -26.99 32.42 4.28
C ASP A 350 -25.55 32.73 3.81
N ASP A 351 -25.33 32.56 2.51
CA ASP A 351 -24.06 32.87 1.85
C ASP A 351 -23.56 34.30 2.08
N THR A 352 -24.48 35.27 2.20
CA THR A 352 -24.12 36.68 2.37
C THR A 352 -23.60 36.92 3.79
N ALA A 353 -24.29 36.39 4.80
CA ALA A 353 -23.84 36.48 6.19
C ALA A 353 -22.47 35.79 6.38
N TRP A 354 -22.27 34.66 5.72
CA TRP A 354 -20.98 33.96 5.68
C TRP A 354 -19.85 34.81 5.08
N ALA A 355 -20.09 35.47 3.95
CA ALA A 355 -19.12 36.36 3.31
C ALA A 355 -18.78 37.59 4.17
N GLU A 356 -19.80 38.25 4.75
CA GLU A 356 -19.61 39.41 5.63
C GLU A 356 -18.81 39.06 6.90
N TRP A 357 -19.08 37.90 7.50
CA TRP A 357 -18.32 37.40 8.64
C TRP A 357 -16.85 37.13 8.28
N TRP A 358 -16.59 36.53 7.11
CA TRP A 358 -15.22 36.25 6.67
C TRP A 358 -14.38 37.52 6.49
N GLU A 359 -14.95 38.57 5.89
CA GLU A 359 -14.29 39.85 5.69
C GLU A 359 -14.07 40.62 7.01
N SER A 360 -15.01 40.56 7.93
CA SER A 360 -14.97 41.32 9.19
C SER A 360 -14.09 40.66 10.26
N GLU A 361 -14.20 39.35 10.45
CA GLU A 361 -13.60 38.60 11.56
C GLU A 361 -12.84 37.35 11.10
N GLY A 362 -13.45 36.51 10.25
CA GLY A 362 -12.92 35.18 9.91
C GLY A 362 -11.49 35.20 9.35
N SER A 363 -11.21 36.09 8.40
CA SER A 363 -9.90 36.25 7.76
C SER A 363 -8.78 36.74 8.69
N LYS A 364 -9.12 37.31 9.85
CA LYS A 364 -8.16 37.74 10.88
C LYS A 364 -7.88 36.62 11.88
N THR A 365 -8.90 35.81 12.18
CA THR A 365 -8.83 34.71 13.16
C THR A 365 -8.19 33.45 12.59
N TRP A 366 -8.34 33.22 11.28
CA TRP A 366 -7.82 32.06 10.57
C TRP A 366 -6.70 32.47 9.60
N PRO A 367 -5.43 32.59 10.06
CA PRO A 367 -4.32 33.13 9.26
C PRO A 367 -3.98 32.31 8.02
#